data_AF-A0A7W1TUN6-F1
#
_entry.id   AF-A0A7W1TUN6-F1
#
_cell.length_a   1.000
_cell.length_b   1.000
_cell.length_c   1.000
_cell.angle_alpha   90.00
_cell.angle_beta   90.00
_cell.angle_gamma   90.00
#
_symmetry.space_group_name_H-M   'P 1'
#
loop_
_entity.id
_entity.type
_entity.pdbx_description
1 polymer ?
#
loop_
_entity_poly.entity_id
_entity_poly.type
_entity_poly.pdbx_seq_one_letter_code
_entity_poly.pdbx_strand_id
1 'polypeptide(L)'
;MTSKPHSLTVSAAAALYDSMLQRALKQFFSRAALETEVVPAQAGSSEMAIEPTGDATAIVVTWFEFRHILRVAPERPFTADEVRFARAIVSVLDARYRAIFDPTLMAERLDLFRGAVEDRYVGAFLDDVPYTLEQVGRADVIAQAIEVLRVAALSRYENREISSGVLLLDSETDPARGACRSRPALEYNEGLTSVKSFYRLSDGLHTAFLVNRDGKVLDIVDVDEWDVRAGVRGTLAVPVAAPYQAHARATQGNHHICIILTPSHEIRVFADGAQVFTFRNASWHLLDIGAKYAMWREAVGNEPLARLIFQTALDLADMRQGALFVVLRDGGAGRGVADGLDRIVAPADRLDLPHDHEPTDGRIDRRDLLHFATGRTATDLSPDVFRALSTMDGAIVTDEAGRLLAAGAILLHSGPASVEIEGARTAAAFGAAHYGPILKVSEDGHMTCFDQGRLWEI
;
A
#
# COMPACT_ATOMS: atom_id res chain seq x y z
N MET A 1 -23.73 39.17 -32.43
CA MET A 1 -24.23 38.10 -31.53
C MET A 1 -23.57 36.79 -31.92
N THR A 2 -22.41 36.46 -31.35
CA THR A 2 -21.78 35.11 -31.43
C THR A 2 -20.54 35.08 -30.52
N SER A 3 -20.71 35.05 -29.20
CA SER A 3 -19.62 34.69 -28.25
C SER A 3 -20.08 33.76 -27.12
N LYS A 4 -21.33 33.27 -27.18
CA LYS A 4 -21.92 32.41 -26.13
C LYS A 4 -21.44 30.93 -26.09
N PRO A 5 -20.93 30.27 -27.16
CA PRO A 5 -20.61 28.85 -27.05
C PRO A 5 -19.37 28.58 -26.19
N HIS A 6 -18.34 29.44 -26.24
CA HIS A 6 -17.11 29.23 -25.46
C HIS A 6 -17.30 29.33 -23.94
N SER A 7 -18.14 30.25 -23.46
CA SER A 7 -18.37 30.41 -22.01
C SER A 7 -19.11 29.21 -21.41
N LEU A 8 -20.06 28.62 -22.14
CA LEU A 8 -20.80 27.45 -21.68
C LEU A 8 -19.95 26.17 -21.70
N THR A 9 -19.11 25.98 -22.72
CA THR A 9 -18.19 24.82 -22.79
C THR A 9 -17.11 24.87 -21.71
N VAL A 10 -16.55 26.06 -21.45
CA VAL A 10 -15.57 26.25 -20.37
C VAL A 10 -16.20 25.97 -19.00
N SER A 11 -17.43 26.44 -18.77
CA SER A 11 -18.17 26.20 -17.52
C SER A 11 -18.51 24.72 -17.31
N ALA A 12 -18.97 24.01 -18.35
CA ALA A 12 -19.32 22.60 -18.24
C ALA A 12 -18.10 21.70 -17.98
N ALA A 13 -16.99 21.95 -18.67
CA ALA A 13 -15.74 21.22 -18.43
C ALA A 13 -15.16 21.54 -17.04
N ALA A 14 -15.20 22.81 -16.60
CA ALA A 14 -14.73 23.17 -15.26
C ALA A 14 -15.51 22.41 -14.17
N ALA A 15 -16.83 22.29 -14.31
CA ALA A 15 -17.68 21.52 -13.39
C ALA A 15 -17.40 20.00 -13.45
N LEU A 16 -17.11 19.45 -14.63
CA LEU A 16 -16.72 18.05 -14.77
C LEU A 16 -15.41 17.74 -14.03
N TYR A 17 -14.40 18.59 -14.21
CA TYR A 17 -13.08 18.42 -13.59
C TYR A 17 -13.11 18.67 -12.08
N ASP A 18 -13.91 19.61 -11.61
CA ASP A 18 -14.21 19.78 -10.18
C ASP A 18 -14.84 18.49 -9.60
N SER A 19 -15.84 17.91 -10.29
CA SER A 19 -16.43 16.65 -9.84
C SER A 19 -15.43 15.49 -9.83
N MET A 20 -14.52 15.43 -10.81
CA MET A 20 -13.45 14.43 -10.85
C MET A 20 -12.46 14.61 -9.69
N LEU A 21 -12.06 15.85 -9.42
CA LEU A 21 -11.19 16.20 -8.29
C LEU A 21 -11.82 15.75 -6.97
N GLN A 22 -13.04 16.18 -6.68
CA GLN A 22 -13.72 15.82 -5.43
C GLN A 22 -13.89 14.31 -5.27
N ARG A 23 -14.16 13.58 -6.37
CA ARG A 23 -14.25 12.11 -6.35
C ARG A 23 -12.90 11.48 -6.00
N ALA A 24 -11.84 11.91 -6.68
CA ALA A 24 -10.49 11.41 -6.43
C ALA A 24 -10.08 11.69 -4.98
N LEU A 25 -10.29 12.92 -4.49
CA LEU A 25 -9.96 13.29 -3.12
C LEU A 25 -10.73 12.45 -2.08
N LYS A 26 -12.04 12.24 -2.27
CA LYS A 26 -12.83 11.40 -1.35
C LYS A 26 -12.42 9.92 -1.39
N GLN A 27 -12.09 9.41 -2.58
CA GLN A 27 -11.70 8.01 -2.75
C GLN A 27 -10.37 7.72 -2.08
N PHE A 28 -9.35 8.54 -2.36
CA PHE A 28 -7.98 8.27 -1.92
C PHE A 28 -7.66 8.78 -0.52
N PHE A 29 -8.40 9.78 -0.03
CA PHE A 29 -8.24 10.35 1.31
C PHE A 29 -9.52 10.13 2.14
N SER A 30 -10.01 8.89 2.17
CA SER A 30 -11.27 8.53 2.85
C SER A 30 -11.30 8.85 4.36
N ARG A 31 -10.13 8.97 4.98
CA ARG A 31 -9.97 9.38 6.39
C ARG A 31 -10.09 10.89 6.61
N ALA A 32 -10.00 11.69 5.55
CA ALA A 32 -10.04 13.14 5.63
C ALA A 32 -11.47 13.66 5.43
N ALA A 33 -11.84 14.68 6.21
CA ALA A 33 -13.03 15.46 5.95
C ALA A 33 -12.76 16.41 4.77
N LEU A 34 -13.59 16.36 3.73
CA LEU A 34 -13.52 17.27 2.59
C LEU A 34 -14.53 18.40 2.75
N GLU A 35 -14.03 19.62 2.87
CA GLU A 35 -14.78 20.87 2.91
C GLU A 35 -14.57 21.63 1.60
N THR A 36 -15.59 22.35 1.12
CA THR A 36 -15.49 23.21 -0.06
C THR A 36 -15.91 24.62 0.33
N GLU A 37 -15.00 25.58 0.16
CA GLU A 37 -15.24 27.00 0.36
C GLU A 37 -15.33 27.71 -0.99
N VAL A 38 -16.25 28.67 -1.12
CA VAL A 38 -16.29 29.57 -2.27
C VAL A 38 -15.48 30.82 -1.92
N VAL A 39 -14.41 31.06 -2.66
CA VAL A 39 -13.52 32.21 -2.48
C VAL A 39 -13.75 33.20 -3.63
N PRO A 40 -13.83 34.51 -3.36
CA PRO A 40 -13.97 35.50 -4.43
C PRO A 40 -12.83 35.31 -5.43
N ALA A 41 -13.18 35.06 -6.69
CA ALA A 41 -12.21 34.79 -7.74
C ALA A 41 -11.10 35.86 -7.74
N GLN A 42 -9.88 35.46 -7.38
CA GLN A 42 -8.72 36.29 -7.69
C GLN A 42 -8.60 36.31 -9.21
N ALA A 43 -8.68 37.49 -9.80
CA ALA A 43 -8.68 37.65 -11.25
C ALA A 43 -7.43 36.97 -11.87
N GLY A 44 -7.62 35.82 -12.52
CA GLY A 44 -6.61 35.20 -13.38
C GLY A 44 -6.15 33.78 -13.06
N SER A 45 -6.51 33.15 -11.93
CA SER A 45 -6.04 31.79 -11.61
C SER A 45 -7.04 30.71 -12.01
N SER A 46 -6.96 30.22 -13.26
CA SER A 46 -7.68 29.01 -13.72
C SER A 46 -6.87 27.72 -13.52
N GLU A 47 -5.74 27.79 -12.83
CA GLU A 47 -4.83 26.67 -12.57
C GLU A 47 -5.30 25.89 -11.34
N MET A 48 -5.28 24.55 -11.43
CA MET A 48 -5.45 23.71 -10.26
C MET A 48 -4.13 23.67 -9.51
N ALA A 49 -4.14 24.09 -8.25
CA ALA A 49 -2.92 24.15 -7.46
C ALA A 49 -3.18 23.71 -6.02
N ILE A 50 -2.13 23.19 -5.37
CA ILE A 50 -2.12 22.99 -3.93
C ILE A 50 -1.52 24.22 -3.29
N GLU A 51 -2.27 24.87 -2.39
CA GLU A 51 -1.75 25.98 -1.60
C GLU A 51 -0.65 25.45 -0.66
N PRO A 52 0.51 26.11 -0.56
CA PRO A 52 1.49 25.77 0.46
C PRO A 52 0.91 26.09 1.85
N THR A 53 0.55 25.05 2.59
CA THR A 53 0.15 25.16 3.99
C THR A 53 1.36 24.84 4.88
N GLY A 54 1.51 25.55 5.99
CA GLY A 54 2.41 25.14 7.08
C GLY A 54 1.78 24.09 8.01
N ASP A 55 0.57 23.63 7.68
CA ASP A 55 -0.27 22.77 8.51
C ASP A 55 -0.31 21.36 7.91
N ALA A 56 0.37 20.41 8.57
CA ALA A 56 0.40 19.01 8.14
C ALA A 56 -0.96 18.30 8.27
N THR A 57 -1.95 18.92 8.91
CA THR A 57 -3.31 18.37 9.07
C THR A 57 -4.27 18.83 7.97
N ALA A 58 -3.82 19.70 7.07
CA ALA A 58 -4.64 20.27 6.01
C ALA A 58 -3.95 20.27 4.65
N ILE A 59 -4.62 19.70 3.65
CA ILE A 59 -4.27 19.88 2.23
C ILE A 59 -5.34 20.77 1.61
N VAL A 60 -4.90 21.85 0.97
CA VAL A 60 -5.80 22.82 0.35
C VAL A 60 -5.54 22.86 -1.15
N VAL A 61 -6.58 22.57 -1.93
CA VAL A 61 -6.57 22.63 -3.39
C VAL A 61 -7.41 23.80 -3.86
N THR A 62 -6.84 24.70 -4.65
CA THR A 62 -7.55 25.82 -5.29
C THR A 62 -7.88 25.48 -6.73
N TRP A 63 -9.13 25.74 -7.13
CA TRP A 63 -9.62 25.57 -8.48
C TRP A 63 -10.71 26.61 -8.78
N PHE A 64 -10.42 27.56 -9.68
CA PHE A 64 -11.30 28.70 -9.95
C PHE A 64 -11.71 29.46 -8.67
N GLU A 65 -13.01 29.50 -8.37
CA GLU A 65 -13.60 30.14 -7.19
C GLU A 65 -13.78 29.15 -6.02
N PHE A 66 -13.29 27.91 -6.16
CA PHE A 66 -13.42 26.88 -5.15
C PHE A 66 -12.09 26.61 -4.46
N ARG A 67 -12.18 26.42 -3.15
CA ARG A 67 -11.10 25.97 -2.30
C ARG A 67 -11.55 24.69 -1.61
N HIS A 68 -10.93 23.57 -2.00
CA HIS A 68 -11.19 22.26 -1.43
C HIS A 68 -10.18 21.99 -0.32
N ILE A 69 -10.68 21.78 0.90
CA ILE A 69 -9.85 21.59 2.08
C ILE A 69 -10.07 20.18 2.59
N LEU A 70 -9.00 19.38 2.57
CA LEU A 70 -8.94 18.09 3.22
C LEU A 70 -8.39 18.28 4.64
N ARG A 71 -9.12 17.84 5.66
CA ARG A 71 -8.70 17.90 7.07
C ARG A 71 -8.61 16.53 7.69
N VAL A 72 -7.56 16.31 8.47
CA VAL A 72 -7.36 15.10 9.29
C VAL A 72 -7.17 15.47 10.75
N ALA A 73 -7.34 14.49 11.65
CA ALA A 73 -7.12 14.69 13.07
C ALA A 73 -5.64 15.01 13.37
N PRO A 74 -5.31 15.90 14.33
CA PRO A 74 -3.93 16.29 14.64
C PRO A 74 -3.01 15.14 15.03
N GLU A 75 -3.56 14.08 15.62
CA GLU A 75 -2.83 12.89 16.03
C GLU A 75 -2.39 12.05 14.81
N ARG A 76 -2.94 12.34 13.62
CA ARG A 76 -2.70 11.61 12.37
C ARG A 76 -2.61 12.59 11.20
N PRO A 77 -1.54 13.40 11.13
CA PRO A 77 -1.32 14.34 10.02
C PRO A 77 -1.20 13.59 8.68
N PHE A 78 -1.27 14.34 7.58
CA PHE A 78 -0.97 13.79 6.27
C PHE A 78 0.49 13.37 6.18
N THR A 79 0.73 12.22 5.57
CA THR A 79 2.08 11.75 5.30
C THR A 79 2.67 12.47 4.07
N ALA A 80 3.99 12.37 3.90
CA ALA A 80 4.65 12.94 2.73
C ALA A 80 4.12 12.33 1.42
N ASP A 81 3.83 11.02 1.42
CA ASP A 81 3.26 10.33 0.27
C ASP A 81 1.83 10.75 -0.01
N GLU A 82 0.99 10.94 1.02
CA GLU A 82 -0.36 11.47 0.84
C GLU A 82 -0.35 12.87 0.20
N VAL A 83 0.53 13.75 0.68
CA VAL A 83 0.70 15.10 0.11
C VAL A 83 1.23 15.03 -1.33
N ARG A 84 2.23 14.18 -1.59
CA ARG A 84 2.76 13.96 -2.96
C ARG A 84 1.68 13.43 -3.89
N PHE A 85 0.85 12.50 -3.43
CA PHE A 85 -0.22 11.92 -4.23
C PHE A 85 -1.34 12.92 -4.52
N ALA A 86 -1.69 13.79 -3.58
CA ALA A 86 -2.60 14.91 -3.83
C ALA A 86 -2.06 15.82 -4.95
N ARG A 87 -0.75 16.12 -4.95
CA ARG A 87 -0.10 16.90 -6.03
C ARG A 87 -0.17 16.20 -7.38
N ALA A 88 0.02 14.88 -7.42
CA ALA A 88 -0.09 14.09 -8.64
C ALA A 88 -1.51 14.14 -9.22
N ILE A 89 -2.54 13.98 -8.39
CA ILE A 89 -3.95 14.12 -8.80
C ILE A 89 -4.21 15.50 -9.42
N VAL A 90 -3.81 16.56 -8.70
CA VAL A 90 -3.99 17.95 -9.14
C VAL A 90 -3.29 18.22 -10.46
N SER A 91 -2.04 17.77 -10.61
CA SER A 91 -1.23 18.02 -11.82
C SER A 91 -1.82 17.29 -13.04
N VAL A 92 -2.28 16.05 -12.88
CA VAL A 92 -2.91 15.29 -13.98
C VAL A 92 -4.24 15.91 -14.41
N LEU A 93 -5.07 16.33 -13.45
CA LEU A 93 -6.35 16.95 -13.75
C LEU A 93 -6.18 18.32 -14.42
N ASP A 94 -5.26 19.16 -13.92
CA ASP A 94 -4.93 20.45 -14.54
C ASP A 94 -4.41 20.26 -15.97
N ALA A 95 -3.48 19.33 -16.18
CA ALA A 95 -2.94 19.00 -17.50
C ALA A 95 -4.05 18.60 -18.48
N ARG A 96 -4.90 17.63 -18.10
CA ARG A 96 -6.00 17.17 -18.96
C ARG A 96 -7.03 18.28 -19.22
N TYR A 97 -7.31 19.14 -18.24
CA TYR A 97 -8.21 20.27 -18.43
C TYR A 97 -7.66 21.24 -19.49
N ARG A 98 -6.39 21.65 -19.36
CA ARG A 98 -5.73 22.54 -20.33
C ARG A 98 -5.71 21.95 -21.74
N ALA A 99 -5.41 20.65 -21.87
CA ALA A 99 -5.35 19.97 -23.16
C ALA A 99 -6.70 20.01 -23.92
N ILE A 100 -7.85 20.01 -23.26
CA ILE A 100 -9.17 20.07 -23.93
C ILE A 100 -9.38 21.41 -24.66
N PHE A 101 -8.76 22.49 -24.17
CA PHE A 101 -8.95 23.84 -24.72
C PHE A 101 -7.85 24.27 -25.69
N ASP A 102 -6.80 23.48 -25.85
CA ASP A 102 -5.76 23.67 -26.85
C ASP A 102 -5.87 22.57 -27.92
N PRO A 103 -6.43 22.88 -29.11
CA PRO A 103 -6.62 21.89 -30.17
C PRO A 103 -5.32 21.22 -30.65
N THR A 104 -4.19 21.93 -30.57
CA THR A 104 -2.88 21.38 -30.96
C THR A 104 -2.44 20.35 -29.93
N LEU A 105 -2.48 20.72 -28.64
CA LEU A 105 -2.16 19.78 -27.56
C LEU A 105 -3.13 18.60 -27.53
N MET A 106 -4.43 18.82 -27.76
CA MET A 106 -5.42 17.75 -27.82
C MET A 106 -5.10 16.72 -28.92
N ALA A 107 -4.62 17.17 -30.08
CA ALA A 107 -4.24 16.30 -31.18
C ALA A 107 -2.93 15.55 -30.92
N GLU A 108 -1.95 16.21 -30.31
CA GLU A 108 -0.64 15.64 -29.98
C GLU A 108 -0.69 14.71 -28.77
N ARG A 109 -1.59 14.96 -27.82
CA ARG A 109 -1.69 14.29 -26.51
C ARG A 109 -2.99 13.52 -26.31
N LEU A 110 -3.50 12.87 -27.37
CA LEU A 110 -4.67 11.97 -27.28
C LEU A 110 -4.47 10.84 -26.26
N ASP A 111 -3.21 10.47 -26.01
CA ASP A 111 -2.83 9.52 -24.97
C ASP A 111 -3.33 9.93 -23.58
N LEU A 112 -3.41 11.23 -23.23
CA LEU A 112 -3.89 11.71 -21.93
C LEU A 112 -5.33 11.29 -21.57
N PHE A 113 -6.11 10.86 -22.55
CA PHE A 113 -7.50 10.48 -22.40
C PHE A 113 -7.77 8.98 -22.57
N ARG A 114 -6.73 8.17 -22.80
CA ARG A 114 -6.83 6.70 -22.88
C ARG A 114 -6.76 6.04 -21.49
N GLY A 115 -7.32 4.86 -21.30
CA GLY A 115 -7.30 4.18 -20.00
C GLY A 115 -8.01 4.95 -18.88
N ALA A 116 -7.87 4.47 -17.64
CA ALA A 116 -8.43 5.17 -16.49
C ALA A 116 -7.54 6.35 -16.08
N VAL A 117 -8.15 7.42 -15.54
CA VAL A 117 -7.39 8.60 -15.12
C VAL A 117 -6.57 8.30 -13.86
N GLU A 118 -7.05 7.39 -13.02
CA GLU A 118 -6.42 6.96 -11.80
C GLU A 118 -5.05 6.30 -12.05
N ASP A 119 -4.90 5.59 -13.18
CA ASP A 119 -3.63 4.99 -13.61
C ASP A 119 -2.57 6.08 -13.87
N ARG A 120 -2.97 7.28 -14.30
CA ARG A 120 -2.09 8.45 -14.45
C ARG A 120 -1.79 9.14 -13.14
N TYR A 121 -2.69 9.15 -12.16
CA TYR A 121 -2.36 9.65 -10.83
C TYR A 121 -1.23 8.84 -10.22
N VAL A 122 -1.28 7.51 -10.38
CA VAL A 122 -0.22 6.59 -9.95
C VAL A 122 1.07 6.86 -10.72
N GLY A 123 1.00 6.95 -12.06
CA GLY A 123 2.16 7.29 -12.89
C GLY A 123 2.82 8.61 -12.52
N ALA A 124 2.04 9.68 -12.34
CA ALA A 124 2.53 11.01 -11.97
C ALA A 124 3.05 11.10 -10.53
N PHE A 125 2.64 10.20 -9.63
CA PHE A 125 3.22 10.10 -8.30
C PHE A 125 4.57 9.39 -8.30
N LEU A 126 4.70 8.35 -9.14
CA LEU A 126 5.90 7.52 -9.22
C LEU A 126 7.01 8.17 -10.06
N ASP A 127 6.65 9.14 -10.90
CA ASP A 127 7.58 10.04 -11.56
C ASP A 127 7.89 11.22 -10.64
N ASP A 128 9.15 11.37 -10.21
CA ASP A 128 9.55 12.48 -9.34
C ASP A 128 9.61 13.84 -10.08
N VAL A 129 9.35 13.84 -11.39
CA VAL A 129 9.29 15.03 -12.23
C VAL A 129 7.86 15.58 -12.27
N PRO A 130 7.65 16.90 -12.20
CA PRO A 130 6.32 17.49 -12.38
C PRO A 130 5.65 17.00 -13.66
N TYR A 131 4.37 16.61 -13.55
CA TYR A 131 3.60 16.16 -14.71
C TYR A 131 3.35 17.34 -15.65
N THR A 132 3.92 17.30 -16.86
CA THR A 132 3.80 18.39 -17.84
C THR A 132 3.16 17.92 -19.15
N LEU A 133 2.58 18.86 -19.89
CA LEU A 133 1.91 18.59 -21.17
C LEU A 133 2.86 18.51 -22.37
N GLU A 134 4.09 19.02 -22.23
CA GLU A 134 4.99 19.28 -23.36
C GLU A 134 5.45 18.00 -24.07
N GLN A 135 5.64 16.90 -23.35
CA GLN A 135 6.09 15.62 -23.92
C GLN A 135 5.49 14.42 -23.18
N VAL A 136 5.45 13.26 -23.85
CA VAL A 136 5.13 11.98 -23.21
C VAL A 136 6.24 11.68 -22.21
N GLY A 137 5.88 11.69 -20.92
CA GLY A 137 6.82 11.52 -19.83
C GLY A 137 6.93 10.08 -19.34
N ARG A 138 7.84 9.85 -18.39
CA ARG A 138 7.96 8.58 -17.67
C ARG A 138 6.63 8.21 -16.98
N ALA A 139 5.93 9.19 -16.40
CA ALA A 139 4.58 9.03 -15.87
C ALA A 139 3.59 8.37 -16.85
N ASP A 140 3.65 8.73 -18.13
CA ASP A 140 2.76 8.18 -19.17
C ASP A 140 3.16 6.74 -19.53
N VAL A 141 4.45 6.44 -19.58
CA VAL A 141 4.97 5.06 -19.76
C VAL A 141 4.52 4.15 -18.61
N ILE A 142 4.57 4.64 -17.37
CA ILE A 142 4.08 3.92 -16.19
C ILE A 142 2.57 3.64 -16.31
N ALA A 143 1.78 4.66 -16.69
CA ALA A 143 0.34 4.50 -16.88
C ALA A 143 -0.01 3.49 -17.99
N GLN A 144 0.74 3.48 -19.10
CA GLN A 144 0.59 2.49 -20.18
C GLN A 144 0.93 1.06 -19.71
N ALA A 145 1.99 0.91 -18.93
CA ALA A 145 2.36 -0.37 -18.35
C ALA A 145 1.28 -0.91 -17.40
N ILE A 146 0.68 -0.03 -16.59
CA ILE A 146 -0.49 -0.35 -15.77
C ILE A 146 -1.67 -0.79 -16.64
N GLU A 147 -1.97 -0.08 -17.72
CA GLU A 147 -3.08 -0.39 -18.64
C GLU A 147 -2.92 -1.80 -19.24
N VAL A 148 -1.71 -2.18 -19.67
CA VAL A 148 -1.41 -3.54 -20.13
C VAL A 148 -1.78 -4.59 -19.09
N LEU A 149 -1.39 -4.37 -17.83
CA LEU A 149 -1.70 -5.29 -16.73
C LEU A 149 -3.19 -5.30 -16.37
N ARG A 150 -3.90 -4.18 -16.52
CA ARG A 150 -5.36 -4.14 -16.32
C ARG A 150 -6.10 -4.94 -17.38
N VAL A 151 -5.69 -4.84 -18.65
CA VAL A 151 -6.24 -5.66 -19.73
C VAL A 151 -5.92 -7.14 -19.50
N ALA A 152 -4.71 -7.46 -19.03
CA ALA A 152 -4.33 -8.82 -18.64
C ALA A 152 -5.19 -9.36 -17.50
N ALA A 153 -5.48 -8.54 -16.48
CA ALA A 153 -6.31 -8.90 -15.32
C ALA A 153 -7.77 -9.22 -15.70
N LEU A 154 -8.29 -8.66 -16.79
CA LEU A 154 -9.63 -8.96 -17.31
C LEU A 154 -9.63 -10.15 -18.28
N SER A 155 -8.46 -10.68 -18.62
CA SER A 155 -8.27 -11.71 -19.61
C SER A 155 -8.04 -13.08 -18.97
N ARG A 156 -8.27 -14.14 -19.76
CA ARG A 156 -7.92 -15.52 -19.40
C ARG A 156 -7.19 -16.17 -20.57
N TYR A 157 -6.22 -17.00 -20.27
CA TYR A 157 -5.50 -17.76 -21.29
C TYR A 157 -5.44 -19.24 -20.91
N GLU A 158 -5.95 -20.11 -21.79
CA GLU A 158 -6.09 -21.56 -21.57
C GLU A 158 -6.87 -21.89 -20.28
N ASN A 159 -7.93 -21.12 -20.00
CA ASN A 159 -8.75 -21.24 -18.79
C ASN A 159 -8.00 -20.98 -17.48
N ARG A 160 -6.81 -20.38 -17.54
CA ARG A 160 -6.06 -19.93 -16.37
C ARG A 160 -6.06 -18.41 -16.29
N GLU A 161 -6.04 -17.94 -15.06
CA GLU A 161 -5.79 -16.54 -14.72
C GLU A 161 -4.40 -16.15 -15.22
N ILE A 162 -4.26 -14.89 -15.60
CA ILE A 162 -3.01 -14.34 -16.11
C ILE A 162 -2.34 -13.61 -14.97
N SER A 163 -1.08 -13.96 -14.72
CA SER A 163 -0.14 -13.17 -13.94
C SER A 163 0.95 -12.67 -14.88
N SER A 164 1.54 -11.52 -14.57
CA SER A 164 2.60 -10.91 -15.38
C SER A 164 3.27 -9.79 -14.58
N GLY A 165 4.43 -9.32 -15.01
CA GLY A 165 5.08 -8.20 -14.37
C GLY A 165 5.99 -7.43 -15.31
N VAL A 166 6.32 -6.22 -14.89
CA VAL A 166 7.19 -5.30 -15.61
C VAL A 166 8.09 -4.57 -14.63
N LEU A 167 9.37 -4.49 -14.95
CA LEU A 167 10.38 -3.69 -14.29
C LEU A 167 10.77 -2.53 -15.22
N LEU A 168 10.32 -1.33 -14.87
CA LEU A 168 10.54 -0.08 -15.60
C LEU A 168 11.81 0.59 -15.07
N LEU A 169 12.82 0.71 -15.93
CA LEU A 169 14.09 1.32 -15.60
C LEU A 169 14.03 2.85 -15.67
N ASP A 170 14.98 3.51 -15.02
CA ASP A 170 15.24 4.95 -15.15
C ASP A 170 16.40 5.28 -16.09
N SER A 171 16.82 4.27 -16.84
CA SER A 171 17.89 4.32 -17.80
C SER A 171 17.44 3.78 -19.15
N GLU A 172 18.16 4.18 -20.20
CA GLU A 172 17.96 3.66 -21.56
C GLU A 172 18.48 2.23 -21.75
N THR A 173 19.39 1.81 -20.87
CA THR A 173 20.04 0.50 -20.94
C THR A 173 19.88 -0.25 -19.63
N ASP A 174 19.92 -1.59 -19.73
CA ASP A 174 19.91 -2.47 -18.57
C ASP A 174 21.20 -2.32 -17.75
N PRO A 175 21.14 -1.86 -16.47
CA PRO A 175 22.32 -1.76 -15.62
C PRO A 175 22.98 -3.13 -15.33
N ALA A 176 22.22 -4.24 -15.40
CA ALA A 176 22.75 -5.58 -15.14
C ALA A 176 23.54 -6.19 -16.31
N ARG A 177 23.27 -5.76 -17.56
CA ARG A 177 23.89 -6.31 -18.78
C ARG A 177 24.57 -5.28 -19.69
N GLY A 178 24.34 -3.99 -19.48
CA GLY A 178 24.80 -2.90 -20.35
C GLY A 178 23.91 -2.73 -21.59
N ALA A 179 24.50 -2.25 -22.69
CA ALA A 179 23.77 -1.98 -23.93
C ALA A 179 23.21 -3.28 -24.56
N CYS A 180 21.94 -3.23 -24.96
CA CYS A 180 21.28 -4.36 -25.63
C CYS A 180 21.99 -4.70 -26.95
N ARG A 181 22.08 -5.99 -27.29
CA ARG A 181 22.72 -6.47 -28.54
C ARG A 181 21.98 -6.03 -29.80
N SER A 182 20.70 -5.69 -29.66
CA SER A 182 19.83 -5.16 -30.73
C SER A 182 19.10 -3.93 -30.24
N ARG A 183 18.79 -2.98 -31.13
CA ARG A 183 17.96 -1.83 -30.77
C ARG A 183 16.55 -2.31 -30.38
N PRO A 184 16.07 -2.01 -29.17
CA PRO A 184 14.75 -2.40 -28.73
C PRO A 184 13.71 -1.65 -29.56
N ALA A 185 12.90 -2.39 -30.33
CA ALA A 185 11.90 -1.82 -31.23
C ALA A 185 10.47 -1.95 -30.68
N LEU A 186 10.26 -2.85 -29.72
CA LEU A 186 8.95 -3.18 -29.19
C LEU A 186 8.57 -2.25 -28.04
N GLU A 187 7.38 -1.65 -28.08
CA GLU A 187 6.83 -0.85 -27.00
C GLU A 187 6.03 -1.70 -26.03
N TYR A 188 6.15 -1.42 -24.73
CA TYR A 188 5.33 -2.02 -23.69
C TYR A 188 4.01 -1.25 -23.54
N ASN A 189 3.07 -1.54 -24.44
CA ASN A 189 1.76 -0.90 -24.47
C ASN A 189 0.64 -1.91 -24.75
N GLU A 190 -0.62 -1.45 -24.76
CA GLU A 190 -1.81 -2.28 -24.97
C GLU A 190 -1.70 -3.17 -26.23
N GLY A 191 -0.97 -2.74 -27.26
CA GLY A 191 -0.75 -3.53 -28.47
C GLY A 191 -0.17 -4.94 -28.20
N LEU A 192 0.62 -5.12 -27.14
CA LEU A 192 1.16 -6.42 -26.73
C LEU A 192 0.07 -7.42 -26.33
N THR A 193 -1.05 -6.94 -25.79
CA THR A 193 -2.17 -7.78 -25.34
C THR A 193 -2.86 -8.52 -26.49
N SER A 194 -2.65 -8.07 -27.73
CA SER A 194 -3.14 -8.75 -28.95
C SER A 194 -2.39 -10.06 -29.26
N VAL A 195 -1.17 -10.22 -28.74
CA VAL A 195 -0.33 -11.40 -28.94
C VAL A 195 -0.57 -12.38 -27.80
N LYS A 196 -1.39 -13.42 -28.01
CA LYS A 196 -1.83 -14.33 -26.94
C LYS A 196 -0.69 -14.95 -26.11
N SER A 197 0.46 -15.24 -26.73
CA SER A 197 1.62 -15.82 -26.03
C SER A 197 2.31 -14.84 -25.07
N PHE A 198 2.07 -13.54 -25.20
CA PHE A 198 2.61 -12.49 -24.31
C PHE A 198 2.35 -12.82 -22.83
N TYR A 199 1.13 -13.26 -22.51
CA TYR A 199 0.70 -13.60 -21.15
C TYR A 199 1.38 -14.84 -20.54
N ARG A 200 2.24 -15.54 -21.28
CA ARG A 200 3.00 -16.72 -20.79
C ARG A 200 4.49 -16.46 -20.67
N LEU A 201 4.95 -15.29 -21.10
CA LEU A 201 6.37 -14.95 -21.10
C LEU A 201 6.88 -14.48 -19.73
N SER A 202 5.99 -14.00 -18.87
CA SER A 202 6.28 -13.53 -17.53
C SER A 202 5.15 -13.98 -16.59
N ASP A 203 5.51 -14.44 -15.40
CA ASP A 203 4.59 -14.83 -14.33
C ASP A 203 4.35 -13.74 -13.29
N GLY A 204 5.09 -12.63 -13.36
CA GLY A 204 5.00 -11.49 -12.45
C GLY A 204 5.61 -11.71 -11.07
N LEU A 205 5.87 -12.95 -10.67
CA LEU A 205 6.44 -13.28 -9.37
C LEU A 205 7.94 -13.49 -9.46
N HIS A 206 8.39 -14.37 -10.35
CA HIS A 206 9.82 -14.62 -10.55
C HIS A 206 10.33 -13.89 -11.79
N THR A 207 9.48 -13.77 -12.81
CA THR A 207 9.85 -13.23 -14.13
C THR A 207 9.07 -11.96 -14.45
N ALA A 208 9.77 -10.95 -14.96
CA ALA A 208 9.17 -9.67 -15.39
C ALA A 208 9.75 -9.20 -16.73
N PHE A 209 8.95 -8.48 -17.50
CA PHE A 209 9.45 -7.73 -18.65
C PHE A 209 10.35 -6.58 -18.18
N LEU A 210 11.54 -6.48 -18.74
CA LEU A 210 12.43 -5.34 -18.49
C LEU A 210 12.17 -4.26 -19.55
N VAL A 211 11.88 -3.05 -19.11
CA VAL A 211 11.48 -1.94 -19.98
C VAL A 211 12.33 -0.71 -19.66
N ASN A 212 12.87 -0.03 -20.67
CA ASN A 212 13.66 1.18 -20.46
C ASN A 212 12.77 2.40 -20.11
N ARG A 213 13.41 3.55 -19.86
CA ARG A 213 12.70 4.80 -19.54
C ARG A 213 11.74 5.26 -20.63
N ASP A 214 12.05 4.98 -21.90
CA ASP A 214 11.22 5.30 -23.07
C ASP A 214 10.07 4.30 -23.32
N GLY A 215 9.85 3.30 -22.46
CA GLY A 215 8.77 2.31 -22.62
C GLY A 215 9.07 1.20 -23.64
N LYS A 216 10.34 1.01 -24.03
CA LYS A 216 10.78 -0.06 -24.94
C LYS A 216 11.16 -1.31 -24.16
N VAL A 217 10.68 -2.47 -24.62
CA VAL A 217 11.01 -3.77 -24.06
C VAL A 217 12.45 -4.13 -24.38
N LEU A 218 13.25 -4.33 -23.34
CA LEU A 218 14.66 -4.71 -23.42
C LEU A 218 14.85 -6.23 -23.35
N ASP A 219 14.17 -6.89 -22.42
CA ASP A 219 14.34 -8.32 -22.12
C ASP A 219 13.18 -8.87 -21.27
N ILE A 220 13.26 -10.15 -20.92
CA ILE A 220 12.53 -10.76 -19.81
C ILE A 220 13.56 -11.25 -18.80
N VAL A 221 13.40 -10.86 -17.54
CA VAL A 221 14.38 -11.12 -16.49
C VAL A 221 13.75 -11.94 -15.36
N ASP A 222 14.58 -12.77 -14.73
CA ASP A 222 14.32 -13.25 -13.37
C ASP A 222 14.66 -12.11 -12.40
N VAL A 223 13.71 -11.70 -11.57
CA VAL A 223 13.82 -10.51 -10.71
C VAL A 223 14.83 -10.71 -9.59
N ASP A 224 14.90 -11.92 -9.02
CA ASP A 224 15.87 -12.29 -7.98
C ASP A 224 17.29 -12.39 -8.52
N GLU A 225 17.49 -12.78 -9.78
CA GLU A 225 18.82 -12.71 -10.39
C GLU A 225 19.20 -11.29 -10.82
N TRP A 226 18.21 -10.51 -11.25
CA TRP A 226 18.44 -9.18 -11.81
C TRP A 226 18.89 -8.19 -10.73
N ASP A 227 18.26 -8.17 -9.55
CA ASP A 227 18.61 -7.24 -8.47
C ASP A 227 20.07 -7.41 -8.01
N VAL A 228 20.53 -8.67 -7.90
CA VAL A 228 21.91 -9.03 -7.55
C VAL A 228 22.88 -8.55 -8.62
N ARG A 229 22.56 -8.78 -9.90
CA ARG A 229 23.44 -8.41 -11.04
C ARG A 229 23.50 -6.91 -11.27
N ALA A 230 22.40 -6.20 -11.09
CA ALA A 230 22.34 -4.74 -11.16
C ALA A 230 23.14 -4.07 -10.02
N GLY A 231 23.64 -4.86 -9.06
CA GLY A 231 24.44 -4.36 -7.95
C GLY A 231 23.62 -3.62 -6.90
N VAL A 232 22.30 -3.83 -6.88
CA VAL A 232 21.42 -3.26 -5.87
C VAL A 232 21.70 -4.00 -4.56
N ARG A 233 22.44 -3.35 -3.65
CA ARG A 233 22.85 -3.93 -2.37
C ARG A 233 22.12 -3.24 -1.24
N GLY A 234 21.61 -4.04 -0.32
CA GLY A 234 21.10 -3.55 0.96
C GLY A 234 19.95 -4.41 1.48
N THR A 235 19.70 -4.27 2.77
CA THR A 235 18.47 -4.76 3.40
C THR A 235 17.35 -3.75 3.20
N LEU A 236 16.15 -4.23 2.89
CA LEU A 236 14.98 -3.37 2.79
C LEU A 236 14.75 -2.61 4.11
N ALA A 237 14.70 -1.28 4.02
CA ALA A 237 14.44 -0.40 5.16
C ALA A 237 13.05 -0.67 5.75
N VAL A 238 12.09 -0.99 4.88
CA VAL A 238 10.69 -1.27 5.21
C VAL A 238 10.40 -2.75 4.91
N PRO A 239 9.69 -3.47 5.79
CA PRO A 239 9.25 -4.84 5.51
C PRO A 239 8.34 -4.91 4.28
N VAL A 240 8.48 -5.99 3.50
CA VAL A 240 7.65 -6.29 2.32
C VAL A 240 7.32 -7.77 2.37
N ALA A 241 6.08 -8.13 2.01
CA ALA A 241 5.65 -9.53 1.98
C ALA A 241 6.67 -10.39 1.21
N ALA A 242 7.01 -11.55 1.80
CA ALA A 242 8.15 -12.37 1.41
C ALA A 242 8.22 -12.69 -0.10
N PRO A 243 7.10 -13.01 -0.79
CA PRO A 243 7.13 -13.31 -2.23
C PRO A 243 7.59 -12.13 -3.11
N TYR A 244 7.55 -10.90 -2.61
CA TYR A 244 7.82 -9.69 -3.40
C TYR A 244 9.05 -8.91 -2.95
N GLN A 245 9.88 -9.51 -2.08
CA GLN A 245 11.10 -8.84 -1.61
C GLN A 245 12.06 -8.54 -2.77
N ALA A 246 12.11 -9.41 -3.80
CA ALA A 246 12.91 -9.19 -5.00
C ALA A 246 12.49 -7.93 -5.77
N HIS A 247 11.19 -7.76 -5.99
CA HIS A 247 10.61 -6.61 -6.67
C HIS A 247 10.90 -5.32 -5.92
N ALA A 248 10.74 -5.34 -4.60
CA ALA A 248 11.09 -4.20 -3.76
C ALA A 248 12.59 -3.89 -3.87
N ARG A 249 13.47 -4.89 -3.69
CA ARG A 249 14.93 -4.69 -3.78
C ARG A 249 15.36 -4.14 -5.14
N ALA A 250 14.79 -4.62 -6.24
CA ALA A 250 15.09 -4.13 -7.59
C ALA A 250 14.87 -2.60 -7.73
N THR A 251 13.99 -2.02 -6.93
CA THR A 251 13.66 -0.58 -6.93
C THR A 251 14.36 0.24 -5.85
N GLN A 252 15.13 -0.40 -4.96
CA GLN A 252 15.69 0.26 -3.78
C GLN A 252 16.79 1.26 -4.14
N GLY A 253 16.66 2.50 -3.67
CA GLY A 253 17.70 3.54 -3.82
C GLY A 253 17.95 3.95 -5.26
N ASN A 254 16.96 3.70 -6.13
CA ASN A 254 16.95 4.07 -7.54
C ASN A 254 15.52 4.50 -7.93
N HIS A 255 15.34 5.00 -9.15
CA HIS A 255 14.01 5.42 -9.63
C HIS A 255 13.32 4.32 -10.47
N HIS A 256 13.78 3.07 -10.41
CA HIS A 256 13.12 1.95 -11.07
C HIS A 256 11.79 1.65 -10.39
N ILE A 257 10.85 1.12 -11.16
CA ILE A 257 9.51 0.79 -10.69
C ILE A 257 9.22 -0.64 -11.12
N CYS A 258 8.71 -1.45 -10.20
CA CYS A 258 8.22 -2.77 -10.52
C CYS A 258 6.70 -2.81 -10.37
N ILE A 259 6.01 -3.28 -11.41
CA ILE A 259 4.55 -3.42 -11.42
C ILE A 259 4.22 -4.86 -11.75
N ILE A 260 3.42 -5.50 -10.92
CA ILE A 260 3.06 -6.90 -11.09
C ILE A 260 1.55 -7.07 -11.05
N LEU A 261 1.06 -8.02 -11.83
CA LEU A 261 -0.27 -8.59 -11.75
C LEU A 261 -0.15 -9.95 -11.06
N THR A 262 -0.70 -10.06 -9.86
CA THR A 262 -0.70 -11.30 -9.08
C THR A 262 -1.73 -12.30 -9.63
N PRO A 263 -1.61 -13.61 -9.31
CA PRO A 263 -2.66 -14.58 -9.59
C PRO A 263 -4.01 -14.21 -8.97
N SER A 264 -4.03 -13.47 -7.86
CA SER A 264 -5.25 -12.97 -7.21
C SER A 264 -5.89 -11.76 -7.92
N HIS A 265 -5.44 -11.42 -9.15
CA HIS A 265 -5.93 -10.28 -9.93
C HIS A 265 -5.70 -8.91 -9.26
N GLU A 266 -4.68 -8.81 -8.41
CA GLU A 266 -4.25 -7.53 -7.85
C GLU A 266 -3.07 -6.98 -8.65
N ILE A 267 -3.06 -5.67 -8.91
CA ILE A 267 -1.88 -5.01 -9.44
C ILE A 267 -1.12 -4.40 -8.27
N ARG A 268 0.15 -4.75 -8.10
CA ARG A 268 1.00 -4.19 -7.03
C ARG A 268 2.12 -3.40 -7.64
N VAL A 269 2.41 -2.25 -7.02
CA VAL A 269 3.46 -1.35 -7.48
C VAL A 269 4.51 -1.20 -6.39
N PHE A 270 5.76 -1.43 -6.77
CA PHE A 270 6.94 -1.28 -5.94
C PHE A 270 7.80 -0.14 -6.47
N ALA A 271 8.25 0.71 -5.57
CA ALA A 271 9.18 1.80 -5.83
C ALA A 271 9.98 2.10 -4.56
N ASP A 272 11.24 2.51 -4.72
CA ASP A 272 12.16 2.84 -3.62
C ASP A 272 12.21 1.80 -2.49
N GLY A 273 12.19 0.51 -2.85
CA GLY A 273 12.29 -0.56 -1.85
C GLY A 273 11.01 -0.84 -1.05
N ALA A 274 9.85 -0.31 -1.45
CA ALA A 274 8.59 -0.54 -0.76
C ALA A 274 7.44 -0.85 -1.74
N GLN A 275 6.40 -1.52 -1.25
CA GLN A 275 5.13 -1.60 -1.97
C GLN A 275 4.33 -0.32 -1.71
N VAL A 276 4.11 0.48 -2.75
CA VAL A 276 3.53 1.82 -2.61
C VAL A 276 2.05 1.84 -2.96
N PHE A 277 1.66 1.11 -4.01
CA PHE A 277 0.25 0.98 -4.39
C PHE A 277 -0.20 -0.46 -4.53
N THR A 278 -1.50 -0.65 -4.36
CA THR A 278 -2.20 -1.83 -4.84
C THR A 278 -3.50 -1.44 -5.53
N PHE A 279 -3.81 -2.10 -6.65
CA PHE A 279 -5.12 -2.09 -7.29
C PHE A 279 -5.84 -3.38 -6.92
N ARG A 280 -6.96 -3.27 -6.23
CA ARG A 280 -7.83 -4.39 -5.87
C ARG A 280 -9.27 -3.89 -5.81
N ASN A 281 -10.25 -4.77 -5.98
CA ASN A 281 -11.67 -4.41 -5.95
C ASN A 281 -12.00 -3.19 -6.85
N ALA A 282 -11.40 -3.16 -8.04
CA ALA A 282 -11.52 -2.10 -9.04
C ALA A 282 -11.06 -0.69 -8.59
N SER A 283 -10.28 -0.57 -7.51
CA SER A 283 -9.80 0.71 -6.98
C SER A 283 -8.31 0.68 -6.65
N TRP A 284 -7.64 1.81 -6.85
CA TRP A 284 -6.28 2.03 -6.38
C TRP A 284 -6.27 2.40 -4.88
N HIS A 285 -5.27 1.90 -4.16
CA HIS A 285 -5.02 2.22 -2.76
C HIS A 285 -3.55 2.60 -2.58
N LEU A 286 -3.30 3.78 -2.01
CA LEU A 286 -1.99 4.19 -1.51
C LEU A 286 -1.74 3.47 -0.18
N LEU A 287 -0.67 2.69 -0.11
CA LEU A 287 -0.37 1.88 1.06
C LEU A 287 0.46 2.62 2.10
N ASP A 288 1.43 3.42 1.67
CA ASP A 288 2.37 4.14 2.55
C ASP A 288 2.92 3.23 3.68
N ILE A 289 3.46 2.07 3.28
CA ILE A 289 3.96 1.05 4.20
C ILE A 289 5.08 1.63 5.08
N GLY A 290 5.90 2.52 4.52
CA GLY A 290 7.01 3.17 5.24
C GLY A 290 6.54 3.97 6.45
N ALA A 291 5.59 4.90 6.27
CA ALA A 291 5.09 5.69 7.39
C ALA A 291 4.33 4.83 8.41
N LYS A 292 3.53 3.85 7.93
CA LYS A 292 2.75 2.97 8.81
C LYS A 292 3.62 2.03 9.62
N TYR A 293 4.69 1.51 9.04
CA TYR A 293 5.70 0.75 9.76
C TYR A 293 6.46 1.62 10.77
N ALA A 294 6.80 2.87 10.43
CA ALA A 294 7.44 3.78 11.38
C ALA A 294 6.55 4.04 12.61
N MET A 295 5.26 4.31 12.41
CA MET A 295 4.26 4.47 13.47
C MET A 295 4.14 3.19 14.33
N TRP A 296 4.08 2.01 13.69
CA TRP A 296 4.04 0.73 14.40
C TRP A 296 5.30 0.49 15.24
N ARG A 297 6.47 0.72 14.66
CA ARG A 297 7.76 0.56 15.34
C ARG A 297 7.87 1.47 16.55
N GLU A 298 7.43 2.72 16.42
CA GLU A 298 7.37 3.67 17.54
C GLU A 298 6.42 3.18 18.63
N ALA A 299 5.21 2.75 18.26
CA ALA A 299 4.20 2.30 19.21
C ALA A 299 4.62 1.05 20.00
N VAL A 300 5.41 0.15 19.39
CA VAL A 300 5.95 -1.07 20.00
C VAL A 300 7.22 -0.81 20.82
N GLY A 301 8.05 0.17 20.44
CA GLY A 301 9.29 0.53 21.16
C GLY A 301 10.45 -0.46 21.02
N ASN A 302 10.20 -1.69 20.58
CA ASN A 302 11.20 -2.74 20.34
C ASN A 302 11.30 -3.05 18.84
N GLU A 303 12.36 -2.58 18.17
CA GLU A 303 12.50 -2.66 16.72
C GLU A 303 12.56 -4.10 16.16
N PRO A 304 13.37 -5.04 16.70
CA PRO A 304 13.35 -6.43 16.25
C PRO A 304 11.97 -7.09 16.34
N LEU A 305 11.24 -6.87 17.45
CA LEU A 305 9.88 -7.38 17.64
C LEU A 305 8.90 -6.74 16.65
N ALA A 306 8.96 -5.41 16.53
CA ALA A 306 8.10 -4.67 15.62
C ALA A 306 8.28 -5.15 14.17
N ARG A 307 9.53 -5.34 13.72
CA ARG A 307 9.87 -5.86 12.40
C ARG A 307 9.33 -7.28 12.21
N LEU A 308 9.54 -8.17 13.17
CA LEU A 308 9.05 -9.56 13.11
C LEU A 308 7.53 -9.61 12.96
N ILE A 309 6.79 -8.91 13.82
CA ILE A 309 5.33 -8.89 13.80
C ILE A 309 4.82 -8.26 12.51
N PHE A 310 5.37 -7.13 12.08
CA PHE A 310 4.90 -6.43 10.90
C PHE A 310 5.19 -7.22 9.61
N GLN A 311 6.38 -7.82 9.48
CA GLN A 311 6.70 -8.73 8.38
C GLN A 311 5.73 -9.92 8.34
N THR A 312 5.52 -10.57 9.48
CA THR A 312 4.59 -11.69 9.61
C THR A 312 3.18 -11.28 9.20
N ALA A 313 2.73 -10.10 9.62
CA ALA A 313 1.42 -9.58 9.27
C ALA A 313 1.26 -9.31 7.77
N LEU A 314 2.28 -8.77 7.10
CA LEU A 314 2.29 -8.59 5.65
C LEU A 314 2.21 -9.94 4.91
N ASP A 315 2.97 -10.94 5.38
CA ASP A 315 2.97 -12.28 4.79
C ASP A 315 1.60 -12.95 4.94
N LEU A 316 0.97 -12.82 6.12
CA LEU A 316 -0.36 -13.35 6.39
C LEU A 316 -1.45 -12.60 5.61
N ALA A 317 -1.32 -11.28 5.46
CA ALA A 317 -2.23 -10.47 4.66
C ALA A 317 -2.21 -10.90 3.18
N ASP A 318 -1.02 -11.16 2.65
CA ASP A 318 -0.83 -11.66 1.28
C ASP A 318 -1.46 -13.05 1.10
N MET A 319 -1.29 -13.93 2.09
CA MET A 319 -1.89 -15.27 2.11
C MET A 319 -3.38 -15.29 2.47
N ARG A 320 -4.01 -14.13 2.72
CA ARG A 320 -5.42 -14.02 3.15
C ARG A 320 -5.71 -14.79 4.45
N GLN A 321 -4.74 -14.79 5.35
CA GLN A 321 -4.85 -15.45 6.66
C GLN A 321 -5.04 -14.40 7.75
N GLY A 322 -6.16 -14.51 8.48
CA GLY A 322 -6.45 -13.64 9.60
C GLY A 322 -5.49 -13.86 10.77
N ALA A 323 -5.09 -12.78 11.44
CA ALA A 323 -4.21 -12.83 12.61
C ALA A 323 -4.47 -11.64 13.54
N LEU A 324 -4.06 -11.79 14.80
CA LEU A 324 -4.17 -10.73 15.80
C LEU A 324 -2.92 -10.73 16.68
N PHE A 325 -2.19 -9.62 16.66
CA PHE A 325 -0.98 -9.41 17.46
C PHE A 325 -1.23 -8.35 18.51
N VAL A 326 -0.90 -8.63 19.76
CA VAL A 326 -1.02 -7.70 20.89
C VAL A 326 0.35 -7.57 21.54
N VAL A 327 0.83 -6.33 21.68
CA VAL A 327 2.01 -6.02 22.51
C VAL A 327 1.52 -5.28 23.74
N LEU A 328 1.72 -5.84 24.93
CA LEU A 328 1.34 -5.25 26.19
C LEU A 328 2.41 -4.27 26.65
N ARG A 329 1.99 -3.03 26.97
CA ARG A 329 2.88 -2.01 27.53
C ARG A 329 2.96 -2.12 29.04
N ASP A 330 4.10 -1.70 29.58
CA ASP A 330 4.23 -1.48 31.02
C ASP A 330 3.67 -0.09 31.37
N GLY A 331 2.42 -0.05 31.82
CA GLY A 331 1.76 1.18 32.22
C GLY A 331 2.32 1.67 33.55
N GLY A 332 3.19 2.69 33.50
CA GLY A 332 3.60 3.43 34.69
C GLY A 332 2.38 3.88 35.51
N ALA A 333 2.53 3.86 36.85
CA ALA A 333 1.46 4.01 37.86
C ALA A 333 0.55 2.78 38.09
N GLY A 334 1.15 1.60 38.23
CA GLY A 334 0.47 0.42 38.79
C GLY A 334 -0.41 -0.38 37.81
N ARG A 335 -0.40 -0.03 36.52
CA ARG A 335 -1.02 -0.82 35.44
C ARG A 335 0.07 -1.52 34.63
N GLY A 336 0.78 -2.45 35.27
CA GLY A 336 1.83 -3.19 34.60
C GLY A 336 1.29 -4.20 33.59
N VAL A 337 2.20 -4.80 32.81
CA VAL A 337 1.90 -5.88 31.85
C VAL A 337 0.99 -6.96 32.45
N ALA A 338 1.19 -7.31 33.72
CA ALA A 338 0.39 -8.32 34.42
C ALA A 338 -1.11 -7.94 34.54
N ASP A 339 -1.44 -6.67 34.87
CA ASP A 339 -2.85 -6.23 34.96
C ASP A 339 -3.53 -6.23 33.58
N GLY A 340 -2.79 -5.83 32.54
CA GLY A 340 -3.28 -5.95 31.15
C GLY A 340 -3.52 -7.40 30.76
N LEU A 341 -2.56 -8.28 31.03
CA LEU A 341 -2.61 -9.70 30.69
C LEU A 341 -3.77 -10.41 31.40
N ASP A 342 -3.95 -10.18 32.71
CA ASP A 342 -5.04 -10.76 33.52
C ASP A 342 -6.43 -10.37 33.00
N ARG A 343 -6.54 -9.19 32.39
CA ARG A 343 -7.81 -8.67 31.87
C ARG A 343 -8.15 -9.14 30.47
N ILE A 344 -7.15 -9.48 29.65
CA ILE A 344 -7.36 -9.81 28.24
C ILE A 344 -7.06 -11.27 27.89
N VAL A 345 -6.35 -12.04 28.73
CA VAL A 345 -6.04 -13.45 28.47
C VAL A 345 -6.47 -14.32 29.64
N ALA A 346 -7.22 -15.38 29.35
CA ALA A 346 -7.61 -16.37 30.35
C ALA A 346 -6.39 -17.13 30.90
N PRO A 347 -6.36 -17.50 32.21
CA PRO A 347 -5.23 -18.23 32.80
C PRO A 347 -4.84 -19.53 32.09
N ALA A 348 -5.79 -20.19 31.41
CA ALA A 348 -5.55 -21.43 30.66
C ALA A 348 -4.64 -21.21 29.44
N ASP A 349 -4.74 -20.05 28.76
CA ASP A 349 -4.01 -19.73 27.53
C ASP A 349 -2.67 -19.01 27.79
N ARG A 350 -2.36 -18.72 29.05
CA ARG A 350 -1.14 -18.01 29.47
C ARG A 350 0.09 -18.90 29.51
N LEU A 351 1.15 -18.48 28.83
CA LEU A 351 2.44 -19.18 28.79
C LEU A 351 3.36 -18.81 29.96
N ASP A 352 3.08 -17.73 30.68
CA ASP A 352 3.87 -17.27 31.83
C ASP A 352 3.50 -17.97 33.15
N LEU A 353 2.36 -18.67 33.18
CA LEU A 353 1.92 -19.45 34.33
C LEU A 353 2.46 -20.90 34.26
N PRO A 354 2.59 -21.61 35.40
CA PRO A 354 2.84 -23.05 35.40
C PRO A 354 1.72 -23.80 34.66
N HIS A 355 2.09 -24.83 33.92
CA HIS A 355 1.13 -25.77 33.31
C HIS A 355 1.17 -27.07 34.10
N ASP A 356 0.25 -27.23 35.04
CA ASP A 356 0.21 -28.40 35.95
C ASP A 356 -0.46 -29.62 35.32
N HIS A 357 -0.50 -29.69 33.98
CA HIS A 357 -1.04 -30.82 33.23
C HIS A 357 0.11 -31.73 32.82
N GLU A 358 0.18 -32.93 33.39
CA GLU A 358 1.01 -34.00 32.82
C GLU A 358 0.20 -34.66 31.70
N PRO A 359 0.73 -34.78 30.47
CA PRO A 359 0.08 -35.49 29.37
C PRO A 359 0.04 -37.00 29.66
N THR A 360 -0.83 -37.38 30.57
CA THR A 360 -1.18 -38.73 30.97
C THR A 360 -2.67 -38.92 30.70
N ASP A 361 -3.09 -40.12 30.33
CA ASP A 361 -4.42 -40.47 29.77
C ASP A 361 -4.73 -40.02 28.33
N GLY A 362 -3.71 -39.70 27.52
CA GLY A 362 -3.86 -39.55 26.06
C GLY A 362 -4.66 -38.33 25.62
N ARG A 363 -4.96 -37.40 26.53
CA ARG A 363 -5.50 -36.08 26.22
C ARG A 363 -4.34 -35.10 26.16
N ILE A 364 -4.12 -34.52 24.99
CA ILE A 364 -3.15 -33.45 24.76
C ILE A 364 -3.98 -32.19 24.55
N ASP A 365 -3.72 -31.15 25.34
CA ASP A 365 -4.35 -29.85 25.15
C ASP A 365 -3.46 -28.90 24.33
N ARG A 366 -3.95 -27.68 24.07
CA ARG A 366 -3.20 -26.69 23.28
C ARG A 366 -1.89 -26.30 23.94
N ARG A 367 -1.85 -26.21 25.27
CA ARG A 367 -0.70 -25.71 26.03
C ARG A 367 0.40 -26.76 26.11
N ASP A 368 0.04 -28.05 26.11
CA ASP A 368 0.99 -29.14 25.87
C ASP A 368 1.75 -28.95 24.53
N LEU A 369 1.06 -28.53 23.46
CA LEU A 369 1.69 -28.27 22.15
C LEU A 369 2.55 -27.00 22.15
N LEU A 370 2.24 -26.02 22.99
CA LEU A 370 2.95 -24.74 23.07
C LEU A 370 4.13 -24.73 24.05
N HIS A 371 4.47 -25.85 24.67
CA HIS A 371 5.57 -25.94 25.65
C HIS A 371 6.92 -25.39 25.13
N PHE A 372 7.18 -25.50 23.82
CA PHE A 372 8.40 -25.00 23.18
C PHE A 372 8.50 -23.47 23.14
N ALA A 373 7.39 -22.75 23.32
CA ALA A 373 7.31 -21.29 23.32
C ALA A 373 7.37 -20.70 24.73
N THR A 374 7.14 -21.51 25.77
CA THR A 374 7.17 -21.10 27.18
C THR A 374 8.52 -20.50 27.55
N GLY A 375 8.50 -19.29 28.12
CA GLY A 375 9.71 -18.58 28.59
C GLY A 375 10.59 -18.00 27.49
N ARG A 376 10.20 -18.09 26.22
CA ARG A 376 10.96 -17.54 25.08
C ARG A 376 10.45 -16.18 24.66
N THR A 377 11.30 -15.44 23.96
CA THR A 377 10.86 -14.26 23.21
C THR A 377 10.41 -14.66 21.80
N ALA A 378 9.52 -13.86 21.22
CA ALA A 378 9.09 -14.02 19.83
C ALA A 378 10.27 -14.02 18.86
N THR A 379 11.27 -13.19 19.14
CA THR A 379 12.50 -13.06 18.34
C THR A 379 13.47 -14.22 18.48
N ASP A 380 13.32 -15.07 19.51
CA ASP A 380 14.12 -16.30 19.62
C ASP A 380 13.60 -17.40 18.69
N LEU A 381 12.33 -17.33 18.26
CA LEU A 381 11.75 -18.29 17.32
C LEU A 381 12.25 -18.00 15.90
N SER A 382 12.34 -19.04 15.06
CA SER A 382 12.51 -18.79 13.63
C SER A 382 11.27 -18.03 13.11
N PRO A 383 11.43 -17.10 12.15
CA PRO A 383 10.30 -16.36 11.59
C PRO A 383 9.16 -17.26 11.08
N ASP A 384 9.50 -18.41 10.49
CA ASP A 384 8.50 -19.38 10.01
C ASP A 384 7.72 -20.04 11.15
N VAL A 385 8.37 -20.35 12.27
CA VAL A 385 7.69 -20.90 13.45
C VAL A 385 6.78 -19.84 14.08
N PHE A 386 7.25 -18.59 14.18
CA PHE A 386 6.42 -17.49 14.67
C PHE A 386 5.21 -17.23 13.76
N ARG A 387 5.39 -17.25 12.44
CA ARG A 387 4.30 -17.15 11.46
C ARG A 387 3.31 -18.31 11.62
N ALA A 388 3.79 -19.54 11.76
CA ALA A 388 2.93 -20.71 11.96
C ALA A 388 2.11 -20.63 13.27
N LEU A 389 2.69 -20.09 14.36
CA LEU A 389 1.92 -19.80 15.57
C LEU A 389 0.84 -18.73 15.34
N SER A 390 1.16 -17.74 14.50
CA SER A 390 0.29 -16.60 14.23
C SER A 390 -0.94 -16.94 13.39
N THR A 391 -0.98 -18.12 12.76
CA THR A 391 -2.17 -18.63 12.04
C THR A 391 -3.15 -19.37 12.95
N MET A 392 -2.79 -19.62 14.21
CA MET A 392 -3.69 -20.23 15.19
C MET A 392 -4.89 -19.32 15.45
N ASP A 393 -6.05 -19.92 15.67
CA ASP A 393 -7.25 -19.17 16.02
C ASP A 393 -7.08 -18.48 17.39
N GLY A 394 -7.15 -17.15 17.41
CA GLY A 394 -6.89 -16.31 18.56
C GLY A 394 -5.79 -15.29 18.31
N ALA A 395 -5.21 -14.77 19.41
CA ALA A 395 -4.18 -13.76 19.39
C ALA A 395 -2.81 -14.31 19.79
N ILE A 396 -1.76 -13.70 19.23
CA ILE A 396 -0.40 -13.72 19.77
C ILE A 396 -0.27 -12.53 20.73
N VAL A 397 0.11 -12.79 21.98
CA VAL A 397 0.29 -11.76 23.00
C VAL A 397 1.74 -11.76 23.47
N THR A 398 2.37 -10.59 23.42
CA THR A 398 3.74 -10.35 23.88
C THR A 398 3.79 -9.15 24.82
N ASP A 399 4.87 -8.99 25.57
CA ASP A 399 5.21 -7.69 26.16
C ASP A 399 6.19 -6.89 25.29
N GLU A 400 6.55 -5.67 25.71
CA GLU A 400 7.52 -4.81 25.02
C GLU A 400 8.92 -5.44 24.88
N ALA A 401 9.30 -6.36 25.77
CA ALA A 401 10.54 -7.12 25.66
C ALA A 401 10.44 -8.26 24.62
N GLY A 402 9.25 -8.52 24.09
CA GLY A 402 8.97 -9.57 23.13
C GLY A 402 8.77 -10.94 23.77
N ARG A 403 8.65 -11.06 25.09
CA ARG A 403 8.34 -12.36 25.74
C ARG A 403 6.97 -12.84 25.29
N LEU A 404 6.87 -14.10 24.88
CA LEU A 404 5.59 -14.68 24.47
C LEU A 404 4.75 -15.01 25.70
N LEU A 405 3.63 -14.31 25.84
CA LEU A 405 2.71 -14.43 26.97
C LEU A 405 1.52 -15.33 26.64
N ALA A 406 1.11 -15.37 25.37
CA ALA A 406 0.06 -16.26 24.89
C ALA A 406 0.15 -16.48 23.37
N ALA A 407 -0.35 -17.63 22.90
CA ALA A 407 -0.51 -17.92 21.47
C ALA A 407 -1.83 -18.66 21.20
N GLY A 408 -2.60 -18.20 20.22
CA GLY A 408 -3.94 -18.71 19.95
C GLY A 408 -4.93 -18.40 21.09
N ALA A 409 -4.73 -17.29 21.81
CA ALA A 409 -5.58 -16.90 22.92
C ALA A 409 -6.85 -16.19 22.42
N ILE A 410 -8.02 -16.63 22.89
CA ILE A 410 -9.25 -15.87 22.69
C ILE A 410 -9.24 -14.73 23.70
N LEU A 411 -9.12 -13.49 23.21
CA LEU A 411 -9.06 -12.34 24.10
C LEU A 411 -10.36 -12.18 24.88
N LEU A 412 -10.24 -11.83 26.16
CA LEU A 412 -11.36 -11.46 27.00
C LEU A 412 -11.74 -10.00 26.70
N HIS A 413 -13.02 -9.74 26.50
CA HIS A 413 -13.53 -8.39 26.25
C HIS A 413 -14.33 -7.90 27.44
N SER A 414 -13.94 -6.76 27.99
CA SER A 414 -14.74 -6.01 28.96
C SER A 414 -14.93 -4.59 28.42
N GLY A 415 -15.96 -4.38 27.59
CA GLY A 415 -16.31 -3.07 27.03
C GLY A 415 -17.77 -3.01 26.57
N PRO A 416 -18.40 -1.82 26.54
CA PRO A 416 -19.78 -1.69 26.12
C PRO A 416 -19.94 -2.12 24.65
N ALA A 417 -20.96 -2.92 24.36
CA ALA A 417 -21.31 -3.44 23.04
C ALA A 417 -21.86 -2.37 22.07
N SER A 418 -21.33 -1.14 22.11
CA SER A 418 -21.96 0.05 21.52
C SER A 418 -21.23 0.64 20.31
N VAL A 419 -20.42 -0.14 19.63
CA VAL A 419 -19.98 0.18 18.27
C VAL A 419 -20.42 -1.01 17.42
N GLU A 420 -20.99 -0.76 16.24
CA GLU A 420 -21.12 -1.80 15.20
C GLU A 420 -19.70 -2.21 14.80
N ILE A 421 -19.07 -3.05 15.62
CA ILE A 421 -17.70 -3.50 15.39
C ILE A 421 -17.79 -4.69 14.45
N GLU A 422 -17.22 -4.51 13.27
CA GLU A 422 -17.18 -5.52 12.23
C GLU A 422 -16.31 -6.72 12.65
N GLY A 423 -16.96 -7.79 13.12
CA GLY A 423 -16.34 -9.10 13.39
C GLY A 423 -15.61 -9.22 14.74
N ALA A 424 -15.44 -10.48 15.18
CA ALA A 424 -14.89 -10.81 16.51
C ALA A 424 -13.45 -10.31 16.72
N ARG A 425 -12.57 -10.42 15.70
CA ARG A 425 -11.17 -9.95 15.80
C ARG A 425 -11.06 -8.44 15.92
N THR A 426 -11.91 -7.68 15.23
CA THR A 426 -11.91 -6.21 15.34
C THR A 426 -12.39 -5.76 16.72
N ALA A 427 -13.40 -6.44 17.28
CA ALA A 427 -13.84 -6.18 18.65
C ALA A 427 -12.72 -6.48 19.66
N ALA A 428 -11.94 -7.55 19.42
CA ALA A 428 -10.80 -7.94 20.26
C ALA A 428 -9.69 -6.92 20.21
N ALA A 429 -9.34 -6.48 19.00
CA ALA A 429 -8.38 -5.41 18.82
C ALA A 429 -8.81 -4.13 19.53
N PHE A 430 -10.07 -3.70 19.37
CA PHE A 430 -10.55 -2.46 20.00
C PHE A 430 -10.56 -2.55 21.53
N GLY A 431 -11.02 -3.68 22.09
CA GLY A 431 -11.04 -3.91 23.54
C GLY A 431 -9.64 -3.89 24.16
N ALA A 432 -8.66 -4.51 23.48
CA ALA A 432 -7.30 -4.62 23.99
C ALA A 432 -6.42 -3.38 23.70
N ALA A 433 -6.80 -2.48 22.77
CA ALA A 433 -5.98 -1.34 22.34
C ALA A 433 -5.66 -0.32 23.46
N HIS A 434 -6.33 -0.41 24.61
CA HIS A 434 -6.05 0.39 25.79
C HIS A 434 -4.81 -0.09 26.57
N TYR A 435 -4.34 -1.32 26.33
CA TYR A 435 -3.23 -1.94 27.05
C TYR A 435 -1.91 -1.94 26.24
N GLY A 436 -1.97 -1.58 24.95
CA GLY A 436 -0.80 -1.46 24.09
C GLY A 436 -1.14 -1.57 22.60
N PRO A 437 -0.14 -1.53 21.71
CA PRO A 437 -0.38 -1.51 20.29
C PRO A 437 -0.80 -2.90 19.79
N ILE A 438 -1.70 -2.89 18.81
CA ILE A 438 -2.30 -4.08 18.24
C ILE A 438 -2.22 -4.01 16.73
N LEU A 439 -1.82 -5.13 16.12
CA LEU A 439 -1.86 -5.30 14.68
C LEU A 439 -2.82 -6.44 14.34
N LYS A 440 -3.89 -6.10 13.64
CA LYS A 440 -4.89 -7.05 13.12
C LYS A 440 -4.62 -7.29 11.64
N VAL A 441 -4.74 -8.53 11.20
CA VAL A 441 -4.84 -8.93 9.79
C VAL A 441 -6.22 -9.54 9.54
N SER A 442 -6.93 -9.08 8.51
CA SER A 442 -8.19 -9.65 8.04
C SER A 442 -7.94 -10.79 7.06
N GLU A 443 -8.89 -11.71 6.94
CA GLU A 443 -8.90 -12.73 5.88
C GLU A 443 -9.05 -12.10 4.49
N ASP A 444 -9.60 -10.88 4.41
CA ASP A 444 -9.60 -10.08 3.17
C ASP A 444 -8.24 -9.41 2.88
N GLY A 445 -7.20 -9.68 3.67
CA GLY A 445 -5.85 -9.14 3.53
C GLY A 445 -5.70 -7.65 3.86
N HIS A 446 -6.66 -7.08 4.60
CA HIS A 446 -6.53 -5.77 5.22
C HIS A 446 -5.73 -5.85 6.51
N MET A 447 -4.84 -4.90 6.75
CA MET A 447 -4.17 -4.76 8.04
C MET A 447 -4.63 -3.50 8.76
N THR A 448 -4.89 -3.59 10.05
CA THR A 448 -5.32 -2.46 10.86
C THR A 448 -4.48 -2.39 12.12
N CYS A 449 -3.89 -1.22 12.37
CA CYS A 449 -3.18 -0.94 13.61
C CYS A 449 -4.09 -0.20 14.58
N PHE A 450 -4.03 -0.59 15.85
CA PHE A 450 -4.71 0.09 16.95
C PHE A 450 -3.71 0.46 18.03
N ASP A 451 -3.88 1.65 18.57
CA ASP A 451 -3.20 2.14 19.77
C ASP A 451 -4.06 3.25 20.38
N GLN A 452 -4.68 2.98 21.54
CA GLN A 452 -5.70 3.86 22.14
C GLN A 452 -6.85 4.25 21.18
N GLY A 453 -7.11 3.41 20.18
CA GLY A 453 -8.03 3.66 19.07
C GLY A 453 -7.47 3.12 17.77
N ARG A 454 -8.22 3.19 16.66
CA ARG A 454 -7.68 2.82 15.34
C ARG A 454 -6.63 3.85 14.93
N LEU A 455 -5.42 3.44 14.57
CA LEU A 455 -4.33 4.32 14.12
C LEU A 455 -4.35 4.45 12.59
N TRP A 456 -4.17 3.34 11.87
CA TRP A 456 -4.18 3.29 10.40
C TRP A 456 -4.71 1.96 9.87
N GLU A 457 -4.97 1.93 8.56
CA GLU A 457 -5.43 0.75 7.82
C GLU A 457 -4.72 0.68 6.45
N ILE A 458 -4.43 -0.53 5.97
CA ILE A 458 -3.90 -0.84 4.62
C ILE A 458 -4.58 -2.04 4.01
#